data_AF-A0A7C1DP10-F1
#
_entry.id   AF-A0A7C1DP10-F1
#
_cell.length_a   1.000
_cell.length_b   1.000
_cell.length_c   1.000
_cell.angle_alpha   90.00
_cell.angle_beta   90.00
_cell.angle_gamma   90.00
#
_symmetry.space_group_name_H-M   'P 1'
#
loop_
_entity.id
_entity.type
_entity.pdbx_description
1 polymer ?
#
loop_
_entity_poly.entity_id
_entity_poly.type
_entity_poly.pdbx_seq_one_letter_code
_entity_poly.pdbx_strand_id
1 'polypeptide(L)'
;MNRICLILILWAVLFAFAGCSDRAAELYETARFEELQRNEEHARELYRKILDSHPGSDYAPKARERLAELNSRRPDGGEHLKNK
;
A
#
# COMPACT_ATOMS: atom_id res chain seq x y z
N MET A 1 6.03 40.83 -20.31
CA MET A 1 6.03 39.41 -20.75
C MET A 1 6.99 38.53 -19.96
N ASN A 2 8.28 38.87 -19.80
CA ASN A 2 9.27 37.99 -19.15
C ASN A 2 8.96 37.62 -17.68
N ARG A 3 8.31 38.51 -16.93
CA ARG A 3 8.02 38.35 -15.49
C ARG A 3 6.79 37.48 -15.24
N ILE A 4 5.83 37.54 -16.16
CA ILE A 4 4.62 36.71 -16.15
C ILE A 4 5.00 35.27 -16.49
N CYS A 5 5.90 35.06 -17.46
CA CYS A 5 6.44 33.73 -17.74
C CYS A 5 7.19 33.15 -16.53
N LEU A 6 7.98 33.95 -15.81
CA LEU A 6 8.65 33.49 -14.59
C LEU A 6 7.67 33.09 -13.49
N ILE A 7 6.58 33.82 -13.29
CA ILE A 7 5.55 33.48 -12.29
C ILE A 7 4.83 32.17 -12.68
N LEU A 8 4.52 31.98 -13.96
CA LEU A 8 3.88 30.75 -14.46
C LEU A 8 4.81 29.54 -14.34
N ILE A 9 6.10 29.70 -14.60
CA ILE A 9 7.10 28.64 -14.41
C ILE A 9 7.26 28.31 -12.92
N LEU A 10 7.26 29.32 -12.04
CA LEU A 10 7.37 29.10 -10.59
C LEU A 10 6.17 28.31 -10.03
N TRP A 11 4.96 28.62 -10.51
CA TRP A 11 3.75 27.87 -10.16
C TRP A 11 3.75 26.43 -10.71
N ALA A 12 4.25 26.23 -11.93
CA ALA A 12 4.40 24.91 -12.53
C ALA A 12 5.41 24.03 -11.76
N VAL A 13 6.50 24.62 -11.27
CA VAL A 13 7.52 23.92 -10.46
C VAL A 13 6.97 23.59 -9.06
N LEU A 14 6.18 24.47 -8.45
CA LEU A 14 5.51 24.19 -7.17
C LEU A 14 4.51 23.02 -7.27
N PHE A 15 3.83 22.88 -8.42
CA PHE A 15 2.88 21.78 -8.65
C PHE A 15 3.56 20.43 -8.88
N ALA A 16 4.83 20.42 -9.31
CA ALA A 16 5.57 19.21 -9.65
C ALA A 16 6.13 18.44 -8.44
N PHE A 17 6.12 19.02 -7.23
CA PHE A 17 6.66 18.39 -6.01
C PHE A 17 5.64 17.64 -5.16
N ALA A 18 4.37 17.62 -5.55
CA ALA A 18 3.31 16.91 -4.81
C ALA A 18 3.16 15.47 -5.32
N GLY A 19 4.01 14.54 -4.86
CA GLY A 19 3.83 13.15 -5.29
C GLY A 19 4.81 12.11 -4.76
N CYS A 20 5.28 12.21 -3.52
CA CYS A 20 5.81 11.03 -2.85
C CYS A 20 4.64 10.41 -2.06
N SER A 21 3.78 9.64 -2.74
CA SER A 21 2.78 8.85 -2.02
C SER A 21 3.49 7.60 -1.47
N ASP A 22 3.39 7.39 -0.15
CA ASP A 22 3.95 6.21 0.49
C ASP A 22 3.07 5.01 0.13
N ARG A 23 3.41 4.38 -1.01
CA ARG A 23 2.68 3.24 -1.57
C ARG A 23 2.52 2.09 -0.59
N ALA A 24 3.51 1.89 0.30
CA ALA A 24 3.45 0.85 1.31
C ALA A 24 2.43 1.18 2.41
N ALA A 25 2.35 2.46 2.80
CA ALA A 25 1.32 2.95 3.71
C ALA A 25 -0.09 2.75 3.13
N GLU A 26 -0.32 3.15 1.88
CA GLU A 26 -1.61 2.97 1.20
C GLU A 26 -2.06 1.50 1.16
N LEU A 27 -1.14 0.60 0.78
CA LEU A 27 -1.41 -0.84 0.75
C LEU A 27 -1.74 -1.38 2.15
N TYR A 28 -1.03 -0.91 3.18
CA TYR A 28 -1.26 -1.34 4.56
C TYR A 28 -2.64 -0.90 5.07
N GLU A 29 -3.00 0.37 4.86
CA GLU A 29 -4.32 0.88 5.27
C GLU A 29 -5.46 0.19 4.52
N THR A 30 -5.26 -0.11 3.23
CA THR A 30 -6.22 -0.90 2.44
C THR A 30 -6.37 -2.31 3.02
N ALA A 31 -5.27 -2.97 3.37
CA ALA A 31 -5.31 -4.30 3.99
C ALA A 31 -6.07 -4.27 5.33
N ARG A 32 -5.84 -3.25 6.17
CA ARG A 32 -6.57 -3.04 7.43
C ARG A 32 -8.06 -2.83 7.20
N PHE A 33 -8.43 -2.08 6.16
CA PHE A 33 -9.82 -1.89 5.79
C PHE A 33 -10.49 -3.21 5.37
N GLU A 34 -9.81 -4.03 4.56
CA GLU A 34 -10.30 -5.35 4.16
C GLU A 34 -10.50 -6.29 5.38
N GLU A 35 -9.60 -6.24 6.37
CA GLU A 35 -9.80 -6.96 7.64
C GLU A 35 -11.08 -6.52 8.36
N LEU A 36 -11.36 -5.21 8.41
CA LEU A 36 -12.58 -4.67 9.03
C LEU A 36 -13.85 -5.09 8.26
N GLN A 37 -13.75 -5.24 6.94
CA GLN A 37 -14.81 -5.77 6.09
C GLN A 37 -14.91 -7.31 6.12
N ARG A 38 -14.13 -7.98 6.98
CA ARG A 38 -14.01 -9.45 7.08
C ARG A 38 -13.53 -10.13 5.78
N ASN A 39 -12.88 -9.39 4.90
CA ASN A 39 -12.26 -9.91 3.68
C ASN A 39 -10.79 -10.28 3.95
N GLU A 40 -10.59 -11.29 4.81
CA GLU A 40 -9.25 -11.68 5.26
C GLU A 40 -8.36 -12.22 4.13
N GLU A 41 -8.94 -12.85 3.08
CA GLU A 41 -8.17 -13.32 1.92
C GLU A 41 -7.49 -12.14 1.20
N HIS A 42 -8.26 -11.11 0.84
CA HIS A 42 -7.69 -9.95 0.17
C HIS A 42 -6.73 -9.16 1.08
N ALA A 43 -7.03 -9.07 2.38
CA ALA A 43 -6.09 -8.49 3.35
C ALA A 43 -4.73 -9.22 3.35
N ARG A 44 -4.72 -10.56 3.32
CA ARG A 44 -3.47 -11.36 3.23
C ARG A 44 -2.71 -11.07 1.93
N GLU A 45 -3.40 -10.97 0.80
CA GLU A 45 -2.78 -10.65 -0.50
C GLU A 45 -2.09 -9.28 -0.48
N LEU A 46 -2.77 -8.27 0.06
CA LEU A 46 -2.22 -6.93 0.21
C LEU A 46 -1.00 -6.91 1.15
N TYR A 47 -1.05 -7.63 2.28
CA TYR A 47 0.10 -7.77 3.17
C TYR A 47 1.30 -8.45 2.50
N ARG A 48 1.08 -9.53 1.73
CA ARG A 48 2.15 -10.16 0.94
C ARG A 48 2.74 -9.17 -0.07
N LYS A 49 1.91 -8.39 -0.74
CA LYS A 49 2.35 -7.39 -1.71
C LYS A 49 3.27 -6.32 -1.09
N ILE A 50 3.01 -5.90 0.16
CA ILE A 50 3.91 -4.99 0.89
C ILE A 50 5.27 -5.65 1.11
N LEU A 51 5.30 -6.92 1.51
CA LEU A 51 6.55 -7.66 1.73
C LEU A 51 7.34 -7.85 0.43
N ASP A 52 6.66 -8.09 -0.68
CA ASP A 52 7.29 -8.34 -1.98
C ASP A 52 7.76 -7.05 -2.65
N SER A 53 6.94 -5.98 -2.61
CA SER A 53 7.19 -4.74 -3.36
C SER A 53 7.88 -3.66 -2.53
N HIS A 54 7.74 -3.70 -1.20
CA HIS A 54 8.23 -2.68 -0.27
C HIS A 54 8.94 -3.29 0.96
N PRO A 55 9.89 -4.22 0.79
CA PRO A 55 10.51 -4.96 1.90
C PRO A 55 11.27 -4.09 2.91
N GLY A 56 11.76 -2.91 2.49
CA GLY A 56 12.46 -1.95 3.34
C GLY A 56 11.59 -0.85 3.94
N SER A 57 10.27 -0.89 3.72
CA SER A 57 9.35 0.11 4.29
C SER A 57 9.09 -0.14 5.77
N ASP A 58 8.73 0.91 6.51
CA ASP A 58 8.28 0.81 7.91
C ASP A 58 6.99 -0.03 8.06
N TYR A 59 6.31 -0.32 6.96
CA TYR A 59 5.09 -1.12 6.89
C TYR A 59 5.37 -2.61 6.66
N ALA A 60 6.54 -3.00 6.14
CA ALA A 60 6.91 -4.40 5.97
C ALA A 60 6.88 -5.22 7.28
N PRO A 61 7.48 -4.79 8.40
CA PRO A 61 7.39 -5.54 9.65
C PRO A 61 5.94 -5.65 10.16
N LYS A 62 5.14 -4.59 10.04
CA LYS A 62 3.72 -4.59 10.44
C LYS A 62 2.89 -5.56 9.59
N ALA A 63 3.10 -5.54 8.27
CA ALA A 63 2.43 -6.44 7.34
C ALA A 63 2.75 -7.91 7.65
N ARG A 64 4.00 -8.21 8.00
CA ARG A 64 4.41 -9.57 8.40
C ARG A 64 3.69 -10.05 9.64
N GLU A 65 3.60 -9.22 10.66
CA GLU A 65 2.90 -9.52 11.92
C GLU A 65 1.41 -9.78 11.68
N ARG A 66 0.72 -8.87 10.97
CA ARG A 66 -0.69 -9.04 10.62
C ARG A 66 -0.94 -10.31 9.81
N LEU A 67 -0.09 -10.59 8.82
CA LEU A 67 -0.20 -11.79 7.99
C LEU A 67 -0.06 -13.08 8.82
N ALA A 68 0.87 -13.09 9.79
CA ALA A 68 1.05 -14.22 10.70
C ALA A 68 -0.20 -14.45 11.58
N GLU A 69 -0.79 -13.38 12.12
CA GLU A 69 -2.05 -13.48 12.88
C GLU A 69 -3.23 -13.96 12.05
N LEU A 70 -3.39 -13.47 10.83
CA LEU A 70 -4.49 -13.90 9.95
C LEU A 70 -4.34 -15.36 9.52
N ASN A 71 -3.11 -15.86 9.41
CA ASN A 71 -2.84 -17.27 9.10
C ASN A 71 -3.03 -18.17 10.32
N SER A 72 -2.75 -17.71 11.54
CA SER A 72 -2.97 -18.52 12.75
C SER A 72 -4.45 -18.71 13.09
N ARG A 73 -5.30 -17.74 12.71
CA ARG A 73 -6.77 -17.82 12.88
C ARG A 73 -7.44 -18.83 11.95
N ARG A 74 -6.79 -19.19 10.84
CA ARG A 74 -7.31 -20.16 9.85
C ARG A 74 -6.29 -21.30 9.69
N PRO A 75 -6.48 -22.44 10.38
CA PRO A 75 -5.53 -23.56 10.32
C PRO A 75 -5.47 -24.23 8.94
N ASP A 76 -6.46 -23.96 8.07
CA ASP A 76 -6.70 -24.71 6.84
C ASP A 76 -6.43 -23.84 5.62
N GLY A 77 -5.37 -24.21 4.90
CA GLY A 77 -4.75 -23.47 3.80
C GLY A 77 -5.71 -22.77 2.83
N GLY A 78 -5.44 -21.50 2.58
CA GLY A 78 -6.03 -20.75 1.47
C GLY A 78 -5.50 -21.30 0.16
N GLU A 79 -6.25 -22.24 -0.41
CA GLU A 79 -6.13 -22.65 -1.80
C GLU A 79 -6.11 -21.41 -2.70
N HIS A 80 -5.03 -21.37 -3.46
CA HIS A 80 -4.75 -20.53 -4.61
C HIS A 80 -5.97 -20.40 -5.53
N LEU A 81 -6.84 -19.42 -5.29
CA LEU A 81 -7.79 -18.96 -6.31
C LEU A 81 -7.04 -18.09 -7.32
N LYS A 82 -6.20 -18.75 -8.11
CA LYS A 82 -5.96 -18.38 -9.50
C LYS A 82 -7.31 -18.39 -10.19
N ASN A 83 -7.95 -17.25 -10.41
CA ASN A 83 -9.01 -17.15 -11.42
C ASN A 83 -9.06 -15.74 -12.04
N LYS A 84 -8.42 -15.68 -13.22
CA LYS A 84 -8.72 -14.91 -14.42
C LYS A 84 -8.36 -13.42 -14.49
#